data_AF-A0A524LFG5-F1
#
_entry.id   AF-A0A524LFG5-F1
#
_cell.length_a   1.000
_cell.length_b   1.000
_cell.length_c   1.000
_cell.angle_alpha   90.00
_cell.angle_beta   90.00
_cell.angle_gamma   90.00
#
_symmetry.space_group_name_H-M   'P 1'
#
loop_
_entity.id
_entity.type
_entity.pdbx_description
1 polymer ?
#
loop_
_entity_poly.entity_id
_entity_poly.type
_entity_poly.pdbx_seq_one_letter_code
_entity_poly.pdbx_strand_id
1 'polypeptide(L)'
;MNAAVLAVATFLLFALGYRTYARFLATRIFDLRHDEPVPAREFEDGVDFVPTAKHVLWGHHYTSIAGAAPIVGPAIAVIWGWLPALLWVALGTVVRGAVHDFAALVISLRNRGRSIGEVAGSVIGPRARTLFLLIISFLIWIVLAVFAFIIGTLFQSNPGSIFPIWIQMFVAVALGWLVYRRGVRIFMPSVVGYALLLAAIFCGEAFAAAVPAVKEIS
;
A
#
# COMPACT_ATOMS: atom_id res chain seq x y z
N MET A 1 -7.13 -20.15 24.04
CA MET A 1 -5.77 -20.00 23.46
C MET A 1 -5.44 -18.51 23.46
N ASN A 2 -4.25 -18.13 23.92
CA ASN A 2 -3.87 -16.72 24.02
C ASN A 2 -3.61 -16.12 22.62
N ALA A 3 -4.17 -14.94 22.34
CA ALA A 3 -3.97 -14.22 21.07
C ALA A 3 -2.49 -13.95 20.79
N ALA A 4 -1.68 -13.72 21.84
CA ALA A 4 -0.23 -13.54 21.70
C ALA A 4 0.45 -14.78 21.12
N VAL A 5 0.02 -15.98 21.51
CA VAL A 5 0.59 -17.25 21.00
C VAL A 5 0.25 -17.42 19.52
N LEU A 6 -0.99 -17.09 19.13
CA LEU A 6 -1.40 -17.11 17.72
C LEU A 6 -0.60 -16.12 16.89
N ALA A 7 -0.43 -14.89 17.38
CA ALA A 7 0.35 -13.86 16.69
C ALA A 7 1.80 -14.30 16.49
N VAL A 8 2.46 -14.82 17.54
CA VAL A 8 3.83 -15.34 17.45
C VAL A 8 3.92 -16.50 16.45
N ALA A 9 2.97 -17.44 16.48
CA ALA A 9 2.94 -18.55 15.51
C ALA A 9 2.79 -18.05 14.06
N THR A 10 1.92 -17.06 13.81
CA THR A 10 1.76 -16.44 12.50
C THR A 10 3.00 -15.68 12.05
N PHE A 11 3.67 -14.94 12.94
CA PHE A 11 4.93 -14.26 12.61
C PHE A 11 6.05 -15.26 12.28
N LEU A 12 6.13 -16.38 13.01
CA LEU A 12 7.07 -17.46 12.69
C LEU A 12 6.77 -18.09 11.33
N LEU A 13 5.49 -18.31 11.00
CA LEU A 13 5.08 -18.78 9.67
C LEU A 13 5.52 -17.80 8.57
N PHE A 14 5.30 -16.49 8.76
CA PHE A 14 5.74 -15.47 7.80
C PHE A 14 7.26 -15.41 7.67
N ALA A 15 8.00 -15.48 8.77
CA ALA A 15 9.45 -15.51 8.76
C ALA A 15 9.98 -16.75 8.01
N LEU A 16 9.36 -17.91 8.24
CA LEU A 16 9.71 -19.14 7.54
C LEU A 16 9.38 -19.04 6.05
N GLY A 17 8.18 -18.58 5.70
CA GLY A 17 7.76 -18.36 4.32
C GLY A 17 8.66 -17.38 3.56
N TYR A 18 9.09 -16.30 4.20
CA TYR A 18 10.06 -15.37 3.63
C TYR A 18 11.42 -16.03 3.41
N ARG A 19 11.94 -16.79 4.39
CA ARG A 19 13.28 -17.38 4.29
C ARG A 19 13.35 -18.56 3.31
N THR A 20 12.30 -19.38 3.22
CA THR A 20 12.28 -20.57 2.38
C THR A 20 11.61 -20.29 1.05
N TYR A 21 10.33 -19.93 1.06
CA TYR A 21 9.52 -19.85 -0.14
C TYR A 21 9.86 -18.63 -0.99
N ALA A 22 10.00 -17.44 -0.39
CA ALA A 22 10.39 -16.25 -1.15
C ALA A 22 11.80 -16.39 -1.74
N ARG A 23 12.73 -17.05 -1.03
CA ARG A 23 14.06 -17.39 -1.57
C ARG A 23 13.95 -18.37 -2.74
N PHE A 24 13.14 -19.42 -2.61
CA PHE A 24 12.87 -20.37 -3.70
C PHE A 24 12.33 -19.65 -4.95
N LEU A 25 11.33 -18.79 -4.78
CA LEU A 25 10.78 -17.97 -5.86
C LEU A 25 11.86 -17.10 -6.50
N ALA A 26 12.60 -16.33 -5.69
CA ALA A 26 13.63 -15.43 -6.18
C ALA A 26 14.74 -16.14 -6.97
N THR A 27 15.24 -17.29 -6.48
CA THR A 27 16.40 -17.95 -7.10
C THR A 27 16.04 -19.03 -8.12
N ARG A 28 14.99 -19.82 -7.89
CA ARG A 28 14.68 -21.00 -8.72
C ARG A 28 13.62 -20.73 -9.77
N ILE A 29 12.69 -19.82 -9.49
CA ILE A 29 11.59 -19.50 -10.42
C ILE A 29 11.94 -18.28 -11.26
N PHE A 30 12.33 -17.19 -10.59
CA PHE A 30 12.58 -15.92 -11.26
C PHE A 30 14.05 -15.68 -11.60
N ASP A 31 14.99 -16.42 -11.00
CA ASP A 31 16.43 -16.28 -11.22
C ASP A 31 16.92 -14.82 -11.11
N LEU A 32 16.58 -14.17 -10.00
CA LEU A 32 16.97 -12.79 -9.73
C LEU A 32 18.46 -12.71 -9.41
N ARG A 33 19.18 -11.84 -10.12
CA ARG A 33 20.62 -11.62 -9.94
C ARG A 33 20.87 -10.23 -9.37
N HIS A 34 21.91 -10.09 -8.56
CA HIS A 34 22.23 -8.82 -7.90
C HIS A 34 22.77 -7.75 -8.85
N ASP A 35 23.30 -8.18 -10.00
CA ASP A 35 23.93 -7.38 -11.05
C ASP A 35 22.99 -7.06 -12.22
N GLU A 36 21.72 -7.50 -12.16
CA GLU A 36 20.74 -7.21 -13.21
C GLU A 36 20.43 -5.70 -13.24
N PRO A 37 20.55 -5.03 -14.41
CA PRO A 37 20.21 -3.63 -14.53
C PRO A 37 18.72 -3.42 -14.23
N VAL A 38 18.42 -2.39 -13.43
CA VAL A 38 17.04 -2.04 -13.09
C VAL A 38 16.61 -0.80 -13.89
N PRO A 39 15.35 -0.76 -14.39
CA PRO A 39 14.88 0.35 -15.22
C PRO A 39 15.06 1.72 -14.58
N ALA A 40 14.89 1.80 -13.25
CA ALA A 40 15.06 3.03 -12.49
C ALA A 40 16.45 3.67 -12.60
N ARG A 41 17.49 2.87 -12.93
CA ARG A 41 18.87 3.37 -13.15
C ARG A 41 19.25 3.41 -14.63
N GLU A 42 18.76 2.46 -15.43
CA GLU A 42 19.08 2.38 -16.86
C GLU A 42 18.41 3.50 -17.66
N PHE A 43 17.17 3.83 -17.32
CA PHE A 43 16.36 4.85 -17.99
C PHE A 43 16.14 6.09 -17.13
N GLU A 44 17.05 6.38 -16.20
CA GLU A 44 16.92 7.50 -15.24
C GLU A 44 16.66 8.83 -15.96
N ASP A 45 15.47 9.39 -15.76
CA ASP A 45 14.99 10.62 -16.40
C ASP A 45 14.58 11.70 -15.37
N GLY A 46 14.57 11.35 -14.08
CA GLY A 46 14.14 12.24 -13.00
C GLY A 46 12.62 12.43 -12.90
N VAL A 47 11.83 11.72 -13.72
CA VAL A 47 10.36 11.82 -13.78
C VAL A 47 9.71 10.44 -13.64
N ASP A 48 9.84 9.57 -14.64
CA ASP A 48 9.24 8.22 -14.64
C ASP A 48 10.18 7.17 -14.02
N PHE A 49 11.49 7.35 -14.17
CA PHE A 49 12.52 6.46 -13.66
C PHE A 49 13.44 7.22 -12.70
N VAL A 50 13.20 7.01 -11.40
CA VAL A 50 13.94 7.68 -10.33
C VAL A 50 14.50 6.65 -9.35
N PRO A 51 15.85 6.54 -9.20
CA PRO A 51 16.45 5.69 -8.19
C PRO A 51 16.01 6.12 -6.79
N THR A 52 15.26 5.26 -6.11
CA THR A 52 14.66 5.57 -4.80
C THR A 52 15.25 4.68 -3.71
N ALA A 53 15.42 5.25 -2.51
CA ALA A 53 15.93 4.49 -1.37
C ALA A 53 14.97 3.37 -0.96
N LYS A 54 15.52 2.20 -0.59
CA LYS A 54 14.74 0.98 -0.28
C LYS A 54 13.66 1.18 0.79
N HIS A 55 13.93 1.99 1.82
CA HIS A 55 12.96 2.24 2.90
C HIS A 55 11.78 3.11 2.44
N VAL A 56 12.01 4.02 1.48
CA VAL A 56 10.95 4.83 0.87
C VAL A 56 10.09 3.96 -0.04
N LEU A 57 10.72 3.14 -0.88
CA LEU A 57 10.03 2.15 -1.72
C LEU A 57 9.20 1.18 -0.88
N TRP A 58 9.74 0.68 0.23
CA TRP A 58 9.02 -0.17 1.16
C TRP A 58 7.77 0.52 1.69
N GLY A 59 7.87 1.80 2.08
CA GLY A 59 6.73 2.59 2.51
C GLY A 59 5.65 2.72 1.43
N HIS A 60 6.04 3.04 0.20
CA HIS A 60 5.11 3.11 -0.94
C HIS A 60 4.39 1.77 -1.16
N HIS A 61 5.14 0.67 -1.27
CA HIS A 61 4.55 -0.67 -1.44
C HIS A 61 3.64 -1.05 -0.26
N TYR A 62 4.07 -0.77 0.97
CA TYR A 62 3.27 -1.03 2.15
C TYR A 62 1.94 -0.28 2.09
N THR A 63 1.95 1.03 1.81
CA THR A 63 0.72 1.82 1.70
C THR A 63 -0.18 1.41 0.53
N SER A 64 0.38 0.94 -0.59
CA SER A 64 -0.41 0.47 -1.73
C SER A 64 -1.13 -0.85 -1.46
N ILE A 65 -0.61 -1.68 -0.55
CA ILE A 65 -1.23 -2.96 -0.15
C ILE A 65 -2.11 -2.78 1.09
N ALA A 66 -1.69 -1.92 2.02
CA ALA A 66 -2.39 -1.59 3.26
C ALA A 66 -3.61 -0.70 2.98
N GLY A 67 -4.66 -1.32 2.42
CA GLY A 67 -5.97 -0.71 2.22
C GLY A 67 -7.02 -1.24 3.19
N ALA A 68 -8.29 -0.92 2.92
CA ALA A 68 -9.41 -1.48 3.67
C ALA A 68 -9.58 -3.00 3.46
N ALA A 69 -9.09 -3.56 2.34
CA ALA A 69 -9.22 -4.99 2.02
C ALA A 69 -8.56 -5.91 3.07
N PRO A 70 -7.32 -5.66 3.53
CA PRO A 70 -6.73 -6.36 4.68
C PRO A 70 -7.50 -6.24 6.01
N ILE A 71 -8.38 -5.25 6.17
CA ILE A 71 -9.17 -5.04 7.39
C ILE A 71 -10.51 -5.76 7.28
N VAL A 72 -11.25 -5.46 6.20
CA VAL A 72 -12.60 -5.96 5.95
C VAL A 72 -12.58 -7.45 5.60
N GLY A 73 -11.60 -7.91 4.83
CA GLY A 73 -11.51 -9.31 4.38
C GLY A 73 -11.45 -10.30 5.55
N PRO A 74 -10.49 -10.16 6.49
CA PRO A 74 -10.43 -11.00 7.68
C PRO A 74 -11.66 -10.86 8.57
N ALA A 75 -12.19 -9.64 8.74
CA ALA A 75 -13.38 -9.40 9.55
C ALA A 75 -14.60 -10.16 9.02
N ILE A 76 -14.79 -10.19 7.70
CA ILE A 76 -15.80 -11.03 7.05
C ILE A 76 -15.44 -12.51 7.23
N ALA A 77 -14.20 -12.93 7.00
CA ALA A 77 -13.80 -14.34 7.10
C ALA A 77 -14.09 -14.97 8.48
N VAL A 78 -14.18 -14.17 9.56
CA VAL A 78 -14.59 -14.64 10.89
C VAL A 78 -15.98 -15.28 10.89
N ILE A 79 -16.86 -14.99 9.91
CA ILE A 79 -18.15 -15.69 9.78
C ILE A 79 -17.99 -17.22 9.65
N TRP A 80 -16.82 -17.70 9.22
CA TRP A 80 -16.49 -19.13 9.10
C TRP A 80 -15.72 -19.66 10.33
N GLY A 81 -15.62 -18.86 11.38
CA GLY A 81 -14.88 -19.14 12.59
C GLY A 81 -13.48 -18.50 12.60
N TRP A 82 -12.97 -18.28 13.82
CA TRP A 82 -11.69 -17.59 14.03
C TRP A 82 -10.49 -18.36 13.46
N LEU A 83 -10.50 -19.70 13.53
CA LEU A 83 -9.37 -20.52 13.07
C LEU A 83 -9.30 -20.59 11.55
N PRO A 84 -10.38 -20.87 10.80
CA PRO A 84 -10.38 -20.78 9.34
C PRO A 84 -10.00 -19.39 8.83
N ALA A 85 -10.50 -18.32 9.47
CA ALA A 85 -10.11 -16.95 9.13
C ALA A 85 -8.60 -16.72 9.32
N LEU A 86 -8.04 -17.16 10.45
CA LEU A 86 -6.61 -17.03 10.73
C LEU A 86 -5.76 -17.82 9.72
N LEU A 87 -6.12 -19.07 9.42
CA LEU A 87 -5.42 -19.89 8.45
C LEU A 87 -5.50 -19.30 7.04
N TRP A 88 -6.67 -18.79 6.65
CA TRP A 88 -6.86 -18.11 5.37
C TRP A 88 -5.93 -16.91 5.24
N VAL A 89 -5.85 -16.06 6.27
CA VAL A 89 -4.96 -14.88 6.26
C VAL A 89 -3.50 -15.32 6.29
N ALA A 90 -3.11 -16.16 7.24
CA ALA A 90 -1.72 -16.54 7.43
C ALA A 90 -1.15 -17.34 6.24
N LEU A 91 -1.86 -18.38 5.80
CA LEU A 91 -1.40 -19.21 4.67
C LEU A 91 -1.66 -18.52 3.33
N GLY A 92 -2.80 -17.85 3.18
CA GLY A 92 -3.16 -17.14 1.94
C GLY A 92 -2.18 -16.03 1.60
N THR A 93 -1.70 -15.28 2.60
CA THR A 93 -0.66 -14.26 2.40
C THR A 93 0.65 -14.89 1.90
N VAL A 94 1.10 -16.01 2.47
CA VAL A 94 2.38 -16.63 2.06
C VAL A 94 2.29 -17.29 0.69
N VAL A 95 1.21 -18.04 0.42
CA VAL A 95 1.12 -18.91 -0.76
C VAL A 95 0.59 -18.18 -2.00
N ARG A 96 -0.35 -17.23 -1.83
CA ARG A 96 -0.94 -16.50 -2.96
C ARG A 96 -0.58 -15.02 -2.96
N GLY A 97 -0.85 -14.30 -1.87
CA GLY A 97 -0.70 -12.84 -1.84
C GLY A 97 0.71 -12.38 -2.16
N ALA A 98 1.68 -12.78 -1.34
CA ALA A 98 3.08 -12.42 -1.50
C ALA A 98 3.66 -12.91 -2.84
N VAL A 99 3.25 -14.08 -3.33
CA VAL A 99 3.69 -14.63 -4.61
C VAL A 99 3.16 -13.80 -5.77
N HIS A 100 1.88 -13.42 -5.73
CA HIS A 100 1.24 -12.60 -6.74
C HIS A 100 1.93 -11.23 -6.85
N ASP A 101 2.12 -10.55 -5.73
CA ASP A 101 2.75 -9.22 -5.69
C ASP A 101 4.22 -9.29 -6.12
N PHE A 102 4.96 -10.31 -5.67
CA PHE A 102 6.35 -10.52 -6.06
C PHE A 102 6.48 -10.82 -7.57
N ALA A 103 5.64 -11.72 -8.10
CA ALA A 103 5.64 -12.04 -9.52
C ALA A 103 5.28 -10.83 -10.38
N ALA A 104 4.25 -10.08 -9.99
CA ALA A 104 3.84 -8.84 -10.63
C ALA A 104 4.99 -7.82 -10.71
N LEU A 105 5.72 -7.64 -9.59
CA LEU A 105 6.86 -6.74 -9.52
C LEU A 105 8.00 -7.19 -10.45
N VAL A 106 8.37 -8.47 -10.42
CA VAL A 106 9.44 -9.01 -11.26
C VAL A 106 9.09 -8.90 -12.75
N ILE A 107 7.85 -9.23 -13.12
CA ILE A 107 7.39 -9.10 -14.51
C ILE A 107 7.42 -7.64 -14.96
N SER A 108 6.96 -6.71 -14.12
CA SER A 108 6.99 -5.28 -14.44
C SER A 108 8.43 -4.76 -14.61
N LEU A 109 9.35 -5.11 -13.69
CA LEU A 109 10.77 -4.73 -13.77
C LEU A 109 11.41 -5.21 -15.07
N ARG A 110 11.18 -6.46 -15.47
CA ARG A 110 11.69 -7.03 -16.73
C ARG A 110 11.07 -6.41 -17.98
N ASN A 111 9.93 -5.75 -17.84
CA ASN A 111 9.25 -5.04 -18.93
C ASN A 111 9.36 -3.52 -18.78
N ARG A 112 10.50 -3.02 -18.28
CA ARG A 112 10.81 -1.59 -18.16
C ARG A 112 9.83 -0.81 -17.26
N GLY A 113 9.35 -1.44 -16.19
CA GLY A 113 8.42 -0.81 -15.24
C GLY A 113 6.99 -0.66 -15.75
N ARG A 114 6.62 -1.29 -16.87
CA ARG A 114 5.26 -1.22 -17.43
C ARG A 114 4.24 -1.93 -16.54
N SER A 115 3.00 -1.46 -16.61
CA SER A 115 1.87 -2.10 -15.93
C SER A 115 1.59 -3.50 -16.51
N ILE A 116 1.04 -4.41 -15.69
CA ILE A 116 0.69 -5.78 -16.13
C ILE A 116 -0.28 -5.75 -17.32
N GLY A 117 -1.23 -4.80 -17.34
CA GLY A 117 -2.17 -4.66 -18.46
C GLY A 117 -1.47 -4.28 -19.77
N GLU A 118 -0.42 -3.48 -19.70
CA GLU A 118 0.39 -3.14 -20.88
C GLU A 118 1.27 -4.31 -21.34
N VAL A 119 1.87 -5.05 -20.41
CA VAL A 119 2.63 -6.28 -20.71
C VAL A 119 1.74 -7.36 -21.35
N ALA A 120 0.49 -7.50 -20.89
CA ALA A 120 -0.49 -8.39 -21.50
C ALA A 120 -0.72 -8.04 -22.99
N GLY A 121 -0.61 -6.77 -23.35
CA GLY A 121 -0.69 -6.31 -24.74
C GLY A 121 0.43 -6.81 -25.64
N SER A 122 1.67 -6.79 -25.14
CA SER A 122 2.83 -7.28 -25.90
C SER A 122 2.88 -8.81 -25.98
N VAL A 123 2.31 -9.52 -25.01
CA VAL A 123 2.35 -10.99 -24.95
C VAL A 123 1.15 -11.65 -25.65
N ILE A 124 -0.06 -11.15 -25.42
CA ILE A 124 -1.31 -11.76 -25.93
C ILE A 124 -1.81 -10.99 -27.16
N GLY A 125 -1.84 -9.66 -27.08
CA GLY A 125 -2.21 -8.80 -28.19
C GLY A 125 -3.01 -7.55 -27.78
N PRO A 126 -3.27 -6.63 -28.73
CA PRO A 126 -3.88 -5.33 -28.43
C PRO A 126 -5.27 -5.41 -27.83
N ARG A 127 -6.10 -6.37 -28.27
CA ARG A 127 -7.45 -6.58 -27.73
C ARG A 127 -7.43 -6.96 -26.26
N ALA A 128 -6.51 -7.85 -25.87
CA ALA A 128 -6.34 -8.27 -24.49
C ALA A 128 -5.91 -7.10 -23.59
N ARG A 129 -4.97 -6.26 -24.06
CA ARG A 129 -4.59 -5.02 -23.36
C ARG A 129 -5.79 -4.14 -23.07
N THR A 130 -6.57 -3.81 -24.09
CA THR A 130 -7.72 -2.92 -23.94
C THR A 130 -8.75 -3.49 -22.97
N LEU A 131 -9.06 -4.78 -23.08
CA LEU A 131 -10.00 -5.44 -22.17
C LEU A 131 -9.47 -5.42 -20.72
N PHE A 132 -8.19 -5.71 -20.52
CA PHE A 132 -7.57 -5.74 -19.19
C PHE A 132 -7.54 -4.34 -18.55
N LEU A 133 -7.16 -3.31 -19.32
CA LEU A 133 -7.17 -1.92 -18.86
C LEU A 133 -8.59 -1.44 -18.52
N LEU A 134 -9.58 -1.83 -19.32
CA LEU A 134 -10.98 -1.52 -19.06
C LEU A 134 -11.48 -2.18 -17.77
N ILE A 135 -11.16 -3.47 -17.56
CA ILE A 135 -11.51 -4.18 -16.32
C ILE A 135 -10.83 -3.54 -15.11
N ILE A 136 -9.52 -3.24 -15.19
CA ILE A 136 -8.80 -2.55 -14.10
C ILE A 136 -9.43 -1.19 -13.82
N SER A 137 -9.77 -0.42 -14.85
CA SER A 137 -10.41 0.88 -14.69
C SER A 137 -11.73 0.79 -13.93
N PHE A 138 -12.62 -0.14 -14.30
CA PHE A 138 -13.87 -0.37 -13.57
C PHE A 138 -13.64 -0.83 -12.13
N LEU A 139 -12.66 -1.70 -11.90
CA LEU A 139 -12.32 -2.14 -10.56
C LEU A 139 -11.83 -0.98 -9.67
N ILE A 140 -10.92 -0.15 -10.18
CA ILE A 140 -10.44 1.04 -9.47
C ILE A 140 -11.60 2.00 -9.19
N TRP A 141 -12.53 2.16 -10.13
CA TRP A 141 -13.70 3.01 -9.92
C TRP A 141 -14.61 2.51 -8.79
N ILE A 142 -14.87 1.20 -8.74
CA ILE A 142 -15.64 0.58 -7.64
C ILE A 142 -14.91 0.79 -6.30
N VAL A 143 -13.60 0.54 -6.26
CA VAL A 143 -12.79 0.73 -5.04
C VAL A 143 -12.84 2.19 -4.58
N LEU A 144 -12.73 3.15 -5.50
CA LEU A 144 -12.83 4.57 -5.19
C LEU A 144 -14.20 4.93 -4.62
N ALA A 145 -15.29 4.39 -5.19
CA ALA A 145 -16.64 4.61 -4.70
C ALA A 145 -16.83 4.07 -3.28
N VAL A 146 -16.33 2.86 -3.00
CA VAL A 146 -16.37 2.26 -1.65
C VAL A 146 -15.56 3.07 -0.65
N PHE A 147 -14.37 3.56 -1.03
CA PHE A 147 -13.56 4.40 -0.15
C PHE A 147 -14.22 5.75 0.11
N ALA A 148 -14.81 6.40 -0.90
CA ALA A 148 -15.55 7.64 -0.71
C ALA A 148 -16.74 7.45 0.25
N PHE A 149 -17.46 6.33 0.13
CA PHE A 149 -18.56 5.98 1.03
C PHE A 149 -18.08 5.75 2.47
N ILE A 150 -17.03 4.95 2.66
CA ILE A 150 -16.47 4.67 3.99
C ILE A 150 -15.94 5.96 4.63
N ILE A 151 -15.16 6.76 3.91
CA ILE A 151 -14.62 8.04 4.42
C ILE A 151 -15.77 8.99 4.78
N GLY A 152 -16.78 9.11 3.93
CA GLY A 152 -17.97 9.91 4.22
C GLY A 152 -18.65 9.47 5.52
N THR A 153 -18.87 8.17 5.70
CA THR A 153 -19.46 7.61 6.92
C THR A 153 -18.58 7.85 8.16
N LEU A 154 -17.26 7.75 8.02
CA LEU A 154 -16.32 8.03 9.09
C LEU A 154 -16.30 9.52 9.47
N PHE A 155 -16.50 10.43 8.51
CA PHE A 155 -16.58 11.87 8.78
C PHE A 155 -17.86 12.26 9.49
N GLN A 156 -19.00 11.64 9.17
CA GLN A 156 -20.25 11.86 9.90
C GLN A 156 -20.15 11.36 11.34
N SER A 157 -19.59 10.16 11.53
CA SER A 157 -19.45 9.57 12.87
C SER A 157 -18.35 10.22 13.71
N ASN A 158 -17.29 10.73 13.08
CA ASN A 158 -16.14 11.33 13.75
C ASN A 158 -15.66 12.61 13.02
N PRO A 159 -16.39 13.74 13.12
CA PRO A 159 -16.03 14.98 12.42
C PRO A 159 -14.63 15.52 12.77
N GLY A 160 -14.14 15.24 13.98
CA GLY A 160 -12.79 15.61 14.41
C GLY A 160 -11.66 14.99 13.57
N SER A 161 -11.93 13.91 12.82
CA SER A 161 -10.96 13.27 11.92
C SER A 161 -10.65 14.06 10.65
N ILE A 162 -11.50 15.03 10.27
CA ILE A 162 -11.30 15.85 9.06
C ILE A 162 -10.05 16.71 9.19
N PHE A 163 -9.81 17.27 10.38
CA PHE A 163 -8.68 18.17 10.64
C PHE A 163 -7.30 17.51 10.41
N PRO A 164 -6.96 16.36 11.05
CA PRO A 164 -5.67 15.72 10.80
C PRO A 164 -5.47 15.31 9.34
N ILE A 165 -6.54 14.95 8.61
CA ILE A 165 -6.45 14.60 7.18
C ILE A 165 -6.09 15.83 6.33
N TRP A 166 -6.67 16.99 6.62
CA TRP A 166 -6.30 18.23 5.94
C TRP A 166 -4.85 18.61 6.23
N ILE A 167 -4.44 18.56 7.50
CA ILE A 167 -3.05 18.80 7.90
C ILE A 167 -2.10 17.83 7.19
N GLN A 168 -2.48 16.56 7.04
CA GLN A 168 -1.70 15.56 6.29
C GLN A 168 -1.43 15.97 4.86
N MET A 169 -2.39 16.56 4.15
CA MET A 169 -2.17 17.02 2.78
C MET A 169 -1.07 18.09 2.73
N PHE A 170 -1.13 19.09 3.62
CA PHE A 170 -0.11 20.14 3.69
C PHE A 170 1.26 19.60 4.10
N VAL A 171 1.31 18.71 5.10
CA VAL A 171 2.54 18.06 5.54
C VAL A 171 3.15 17.23 4.40
N ALA A 172 2.35 16.48 3.65
CA ALA A 172 2.85 15.68 2.52
C ALA A 172 3.48 16.56 1.42
N VAL A 173 2.82 17.66 1.05
CA VAL A 173 3.35 18.61 0.05
C VAL A 173 4.65 19.27 0.56
N ALA A 174 4.67 19.70 1.83
CA ALA A 174 5.86 20.31 2.44
C ALA A 174 7.03 19.32 2.50
N LEU A 175 6.78 18.06 2.88
CA LEU A 175 7.78 17.00 2.89
C LEU A 175 8.34 16.73 1.50
N GLY A 176 7.47 16.58 0.50
CA GLY A 176 7.90 16.37 -0.88
C GLY A 176 8.77 17.51 -1.38
N TRP A 177 8.38 18.76 -1.11
CA TRP A 177 9.18 19.93 -1.46
C TRP A 177 10.54 19.94 -0.75
N LEU A 178 10.58 19.67 0.56
CA LEU A 178 11.82 19.72 1.34
C LEU A 178 12.81 18.61 0.94
N VAL A 179 12.32 17.41 0.65
CA VAL A 179 13.16 16.28 0.26
C VAL A 179 13.65 16.43 -1.18
N TYR A 180 12.75 16.69 -2.13
CA TYR A 180 13.10 16.69 -3.56
C TYR A 180 13.65 18.02 -4.08
N ARG A 181 13.22 19.18 -3.55
CA ARG A 181 13.71 20.50 -3.99
C ARG A 181 14.82 21.07 -3.11
N ARG A 182 14.82 20.78 -1.81
CA ARG A 182 15.83 21.29 -0.86
C ARG A 182 16.90 20.26 -0.48
N GLY A 183 16.77 19.01 -0.92
CA GLY A 183 17.77 17.96 -0.68
C GLY A 183 17.91 17.58 0.79
N VAL A 184 16.92 17.86 1.64
CA VAL A 184 16.98 17.52 3.06
C VAL A 184 16.80 16.01 3.22
N ARG A 185 17.60 15.40 4.11
CA ARG A 185 17.50 13.97 4.44
C ARG A 185 16.10 13.67 4.99
N ILE A 186 15.43 12.66 4.43
CA ILE A 186 14.02 12.33 4.71
C ILE A 186 13.69 12.06 6.19
N PHE A 187 14.65 11.59 6.99
CA PHE A 187 14.39 11.15 8.36
C PHE A 187 13.84 12.27 9.27
N MET A 188 14.54 13.41 9.38
CA MET A 188 14.13 14.50 10.28
C MET A 188 12.78 15.11 9.89
N PRO A 189 12.54 15.46 8.61
CA PRO A 189 11.24 15.94 8.16
C PRO A 189 10.12 14.94 8.45
N SER A 190 10.33 13.64 8.21
CA SER A 190 9.33 12.61 8.51
C SER A 190 8.99 12.53 10.01
N VAL A 191 9.97 12.64 10.91
CA VAL A 191 9.71 12.66 12.37
C VAL A 191 8.90 13.89 12.77
N VAL A 192 9.25 15.07 12.24
CA VAL A 192 8.49 16.31 12.49
C VAL A 192 7.07 16.21 11.93
N GLY A 193 6.93 15.73 10.70
CA GLY A 193 5.62 15.51 10.07
C GLY A 193 4.76 14.55 10.87
N TYR A 194 5.33 13.45 11.37
CA TYR A 194 4.62 12.51 12.22
C TYR A 194 4.17 13.14 13.55
N ALA A 195 5.03 13.90 14.22
CA ALA A 195 4.68 14.60 15.45
C ALA A 195 3.56 15.63 15.22
N LEU A 196 3.59 16.36 14.10
CA LEU A 196 2.54 17.30 13.70
C LEU A 196 1.20 16.59 13.47
N LEU A 197 1.22 15.41 12.83
CA LEU A 197 0.00 14.63 12.60
C LEU A 197 -0.58 14.10 13.91
N LEU A 198 0.26 13.63 14.83
CA LEU A 198 -0.20 13.23 16.17
C LEU A 198 -0.82 14.41 16.91
N ALA A 199 -0.17 15.58 16.90
CA ALA A 199 -0.72 16.78 17.51
C ALA A 199 -2.07 17.18 16.87
N ALA A 200 -2.18 17.07 15.53
CA ALA A 200 -3.42 17.36 14.82
C ALA A 200 -4.57 16.43 15.21
N ILE A 201 -4.30 15.16 15.52
CA ILE A 201 -5.32 14.23 16.02
C ILE A 201 -5.89 14.74 17.34
N PHE A 202 -5.05 15.16 18.30
CA PHE A 202 -5.51 15.70 19.59
C PHE A 202 -6.26 17.03 19.44
N CYS A 203 -5.89 17.85 18.46
CA CYS A 203 -6.58 19.11 18.17
C CYS A 203 -7.87 18.95 17.35
N GLY A 204 -8.14 17.75 16.81
CA GLY A 204 -9.23 17.51 15.87
C GLY A 204 -10.62 17.78 16.45
N GLU A 205 -10.87 17.36 17.69
CA GLU A 205 -12.16 17.60 18.36
C GLU A 205 -12.40 19.08 18.63
N ALA A 206 -11.37 19.81 19.08
CA ALA A 206 -11.44 21.25 19.31
C ALA A 206 -11.72 22.01 18.00
N PHE A 207 -11.11 21.59 16.89
CA PHE A 207 -11.37 22.15 15.57
C PHE A 207 -12.80 21.87 15.11
N ALA A 208 -13.29 20.64 15.26
CA ALA A 208 -14.66 20.28 14.89
C ALA A 208 -15.71 21.07 15.70
N ALA A 209 -15.45 21.35 16.98
CA ALA A 209 -16.31 22.19 17.79
C ALA A 209 -16.30 23.67 17.37
N ALA A 210 -15.17 24.18 16.87
CA ALA A 210 -14.99 25.57 16.46
C ALA A 210 -15.52 25.89 15.04
N VAL A 211 -15.68 24.87 14.18
CA VAL A 211 -16.08 25.05 12.78
C VAL A 211 -17.52 24.53 12.55
N PRO A 212 -18.53 25.42 12.40
CA PRO A 212 -19.93 25.02 12.24
C PRO A 212 -20.19 24.08 11.06
N ALA A 213 -19.52 24.31 9.93
CA ALA A 213 -19.65 23.48 8.73
C ALA A 213 -19.14 22.04 8.92
N VAL A 214 -18.25 21.80 9.89
CA VAL A 214 -17.77 20.45 10.24
C VAL A 214 -18.74 19.76 11.19
N LYS A 215 -19.38 20.54 12.07
CA LYS A 215 -20.41 20.07 13.00
C LYS A 215 -21.71 19.68 12.28
N GLU A 216 -22.04 20.32 11.17
CA GLU A 216 -23.22 19.99 10.35
C GLU A 216 -23.07 18.72 9.50
N ILE A 217 -21.87 18.10 9.47
CA ILE A 217 -21.62 16.85 8.75
C ILE A 217 -22.14 15.63 9.52
N SER A 218 -22.24 15.70 10.85
CA SER A 218 -22.80 14.62 11.70
C SER A 218 -24.32 14.64 11.73
#